data_AF-A0A2K9RDD9-F1
#
_entry.id   AF-A0A2K9RDD9-F1
#
_cell.length_a   1.000
_cell.length_b   1.000
_cell.length_c   1.000
_cell.angle_alpha   90.00
_cell.angle_beta   90.00
_cell.angle_gamma   90.00
#
_symmetry.space_group_name_H-M   'P 1'
#
loop_
_entity.id
_entity.type
_entity.pdbx_description
1 polymer ?
#
loop_
_entity_poly.entity_id
_entity_poly.type
_entity_poly.pdbx_seq_one_letter_code
_entity_poly.pdbx_strand_id
1 'polypeptide(L)' 'MVVSEELPEWEDSQAIGRKRKWFTVEEALHQLAQHKPAQLTYLQSMLS' A
#
# COMPACT_ATOMS: atom_id res chain seq x y z
N MET A 1 1.38 20.53 1.27
CA MET A 1 0.93 19.57 2.30
C MET A 1 2.08 19.39 3.27
N VAL A 2 1.89 19.70 4.55
CA VAL A 2 2.94 19.63 5.58
C VAL A 2 2.52 18.54 6.56
N VAL A 3 3.40 17.59 6.83
CA VAL A 3 3.18 16.55 7.85
C VAL A 3 3.28 17.23 9.21
N SER A 4 2.20 17.18 10.00
CA SER A 4 2.15 17.83 11.32
C SER A 4 2.77 16.96 12.42
N GLU A 5 2.62 15.65 12.32
CA GLU A 5 3.10 14.69 13.33
C GLU A 5 3.22 13.29 12.70
N GLU A 6 4.28 12.56 13.08
CA GLU A 6 4.42 11.14 12.75
C GLU A 6 3.85 10.30 13.89
N LEU A 7 2.81 9.52 13.58
CA LEU A 7 2.23 8.61 14.56
C LEU A 7 3.00 7.29 14.59
N PRO A 8 3.26 6.71 15.78
CA PRO A 8 4.00 5.46 15.92
C PRO A 8 3.24 4.25 15.35
N GLU A 9 1.91 4.30 15.32
CA GLU A 9 1.05 3.27 14.74
C GLU A 9 -0.19 3.94 14.13
N TRP A 10 -0.72 3.33 13.07
CA TRP A 10 -1.88 3.89 12.38
C TRP A 10 -3.17 3.54 13.11
N GLU A 11 -4.12 4.49 13.13
CA GLU A 11 -5.43 4.29 13.75
C GLU A 11 -6.13 3.02 13.24
N ASP A 12 -6.14 2.77 11.93
CA ASP A 12 -6.73 1.57 11.34
C ASP A 12 -6.12 0.26 11.87
N SER A 13 -4.83 0.27 12.23
CA SER A 13 -4.18 -0.89 12.82
C SER A 13 -4.81 -1.23 14.17
N GLN A 14 -5.14 -0.22 14.97
CA GLN A 14 -5.77 -0.36 16.30
C GLN A 14 -7.29 -0.57 16.20
N ALA A 15 -7.98 0.20 15.36
CA ALA A 15 -9.43 0.25 15.30
C ALA A 15 -10.05 -0.97 14.58
N ILE A 16 -9.42 -1.45 13.51
CA ILE A 16 -9.98 -2.50 12.64
C ILE A 16 -8.99 -3.65 12.35
N GLY A 17 -7.82 -3.65 12.99
CA GLY A 17 -6.81 -4.68 12.79
C GLY A 17 -6.16 -4.67 11.41
N ARG A 18 -6.17 -3.53 10.70
CA ARG A 18 -5.59 -3.42 9.36
C ARG A 18 -4.07 -3.61 9.44
N LYS A 19 -3.54 -4.56 8.67
CA LYS A 19 -2.10 -4.83 8.61
C LYS A 19 -1.44 -4.09 7.44
N ARG A 20 -0.16 -3.78 7.60
CA ARG A 20 0.68 -3.15 6.58
C ARG A 20 1.99 -3.92 6.47
N LYS A 21 2.51 -3.98 5.26
CA LYS A 21 3.77 -4.65 4.95
C LYS A 21 4.43 -3.88 3.81
N TRP A 22 5.74 -3.72 3.89
CA TRP A 22 6.55 -3.28 2.76
C TRP A 22 6.74 -4.45 1.80
N PHE A 23 6.54 -4.19 0.51
CA PHE A 23 6.73 -5.15 -0.56
C PHE A 23 7.79 -4.61 -1.51
N THR A 24 8.56 -5.50 -2.14
CA THR A 24 9.26 -5.11 -3.36
C THR A 24 8.22 -4.80 -4.45
N VAL A 25 8.62 -4.07 -5.48
CA VAL A 25 7.72 -3.77 -6.61
C VAL A 25 7.20 -5.06 -7.24
N GLU A 26 8.05 -6.06 -7.45
CA GLU A 26 7.67 -7.33 -8.05
C GLU A 26 6.66 -8.12 -7.18
N GLU A 27 6.86 -8.15 -5.87
CA GLU A 27 5.91 -8.77 -4.94
C GLU A 27 4.57 -8.04 -4.95
N ALA A 28 4.59 -6.70 -4.95
CA ALA A 28 3.38 -5.89 -5.00
C ALA A 28 2.58 -6.14 -6.29
N LEU A 29 3.25 -6.22 -7.44
CA LEU A 29 2.60 -6.54 -8.73
C LEU A 29 1.94 -7.93 -8.67
N HIS A 30 2.63 -8.95 -8.16
CA HIS A 30 2.07 -10.29 -8.00
C HIS A 30 0.82 -10.31 -7.10
N GLN A 31 0.87 -9.64 -5.95
CA GLN A 31 -0.25 -9.60 -5.01
C GLN A 31 -1.45 -8.83 -5.56
N LEU A 32 -1.21 -7.69 -6.21
CA LEU A 32 -2.29 -6.84 -6.76
C LEU A 32 -3.00 -7.50 -7.95
N ALA A 33 -2.28 -8.28 -8.78
CA ALA A 33 -2.85 -8.97 -9.92
C ALA A 33 -3.97 -9.95 -9.55
N GLN A 34 -3.98 -10.49 -8.34
CA GLN A 34 -4.98 -11.48 -7.92
C GLN A 34 -6.37 -10.88 -7.74
N HIS A 35 -6.47 -9.69 -7.13
CA HIS A 35 -7.75 -9.14 -6.65
C HIS A 35 -7.89 -7.61 -6.75
N LYS A 36 -6.90 -6.90 -7.28
CA LYS A 36 -6.80 -5.43 -7.28
C LYS A 36 -6.24 -4.88 -8.61
N PRO A 37 -6.90 -5.16 -9.75
CA PRO A 37 -6.36 -4.83 -11.07
C PRO A 37 -6.19 -3.33 -11.33
N ALA A 38 -7.07 -2.48 -10.78
CA ALA A 38 -6.94 -1.03 -10.95
C ALA A 38 -5.66 -0.50 -10.26
N GLN A 39 -5.38 -0.96 -9.04
CA GLN A 39 -4.17 -0.61 -8.31
C GLN A 39 -2.91 -1.16 -8.99
N LEU A 40 -3.00 -2.36 -9.60
CA LEU A 40 -1.93 -2.91 -10.41
C LEU A 40 -1.56 -1.95 -11.56
N THR A 41 -2.55 -1.44 -12.29
CA THR A 41 -2.34 -0.49 -13.39
C THR A 41 -1.64 0.78 -12.93
N TYR A 42 -1.94 1.29 -11.73
CA TYR A 42 -1.26 2.45 -11.18
C TYR A 42 0.24 2.20 -11.03
N LEU A 43 0.63 1.08 -10.41
CA LEU A 43 2.05 0.73 -10.27
C LEU A 43 2.71 0.52 -11.65
N GLN A 44 2.05 -0.18 -12.57
CA GLN A 44 2.59 -0.40 -13.91
C GLN A 44 2.83 0.93 -14.67
N SER A 45 1.92 1.89 -14.56
CA SER A 45 2.06 3.21 -15.19
C SER A 45 3.17 4.08 -14.61
N MET A 46 3.62 3.81 -13.38
CA MET A 46 4.74 4.51 -12.76
C MET A 46 6.10 3.90 -13.13
N LEU A 47 6.10 2.65 -13.60
CA LEU A 47 7.30 1.90 -13.99
C LEU A 47 7.60 2.02 -15.50
N SER A 48 6.63 2.50 -16.30
CA SER A 48 6.76 2.79 -17.72
C SER A 48 7.34 4.18 -17.97
#